data_AF-A0A399WCV0-F1
#
_entry.id   AF-A0A399WCV0-F1
#
_cell.length_a   1.000
_cell.length_b   1.000
_cell.length_c   1.000
_cell.angle_alpha   90.00
_cell.angle_beta   90.00
_cell.angle_gamma   90.00
#
_symmetry.space_group_name_H-M   'P 1'
#
loop_
_entity.id
_entity.type
_entity.pdbx_description
1 polymer ?
#
loop_
_entity_poly.entity_id
_entity_poly.type
_entity_poly.pdbx_seq_one_letter_code
_entity_poly.pdbx_strand_id
1 'polypeptide(L)' 'MTIKSVLVSILCIMIAGCASLPPVEDNQTERQVINIYDIKGNVKDRMIIKDDYITIYDKDWKRKGYGKVQK' A
#
# COMPACT_ATOMS: atom_id res chain seq x y z
N MET A 1 -42.51 -20.95 18.29
CA MET A 1 -42.42 -19.59 17.71
C MET A 1 -41.10 -18.88 18.06
N THR A 2 -40.13 -19.57 18.68
CA THR A 2 -38.93 -18.97 19.29
C THR A 2 -37.66 -19.16 18.45
N ILE A 3 -37.57 -20.25 17.68
CA ILE A 3 -36.40 -20.56 16.84
C ILE A 3 -36.23 -19.56 15.68
N LYS A 4 -37.35 -19.10 15.11
CA LYS A 4 -37.35 -18.07 14.05
C LYS A 4 -36.74 -16.75 14.53
N SER A 5 -36.91 -16.41 15.81
CA SER A 5 -36.40 -15.16 16.38
C SER A 5 -34.88 -15.17 16.55
N VAL A 6 -34.31 -16.30 16.99
CA VAL A 6 -32.86 -16.44 17.19
C VAL A 6 -32.08 -16.36 15.87
N LEU A 7 -32.64 -16.95 14.80
CA LEU A 7 -32.02 -16.89 13.46
C LEU A 7 -31.97 -15.46 12.89
N VAL A 8 -32.99 -14.63 13.16
CA VAL A 8 -33.02 -13.23 12.72
C VAL A 8 -31.93 -12.41 13.43
N SER A 9 -31.71 -12.65 14.72
CA SER A 9 -30.68 -11.94 15.50
C SER A 9 -29.26 -12.22 14.99
N ILE A 10 -28.98 -13.46 14.58
CA ILE A 10 -27.66 -13.85 14.04
C ILE A 10 -27.42 -13.20 12.67
N LEU A 11 -28.46 -13.10 11.84
CA LEU A 11 -28.37 -12.47 10.53
C LEU A 11 -28.03 -10.97 10.64
N CYS A 12 -28.58 -10.26 11.64
CA CYS A 12 -28.29 -8.84 11.85
C CYS A 12 -26.83 -8.55 12.23
N ILE A 13 -26.17 -9.45 12.96
CA ILE A 13 -24.75 -9.31 13.34
C ILE A 13 -23.84 -9.45 12.11
N MET A 14 -24.19 -10.34 11.18
CA MET A 14 -23.45 -10.54 9.92
C MET A 14 -23.55 -9.32 9.00
N ILE A 15 -24.70 -8.61 8.99
CA ILE A 15 -24.90 -7.43 8.13
C ILE A 15 -24.20 -6.19 8.72
N ALA A 16 -24.17 -6.05 10.05
CA ALA A 16 -23.47 -4.94 10.72
C ALA A 16 -21.94 -5.01 10.58
N GLY A 17 -21.37 -6.21 10.39
CA GLY A 17 -19.94 -6.40 10.13
C GLY A 17 -19.48 -6.01 8.73
N CYS A 18 -20.41 -5.73 7.81
CA CYS A 18 -20.13 -5.24 6.46
C CYS A 18 -20.42 -3.75 6.28
N ALA A 19 -20.52 -2.99 7.38
CA ALA A 19 -20.32 -1.55 7.32
C ALA A 19 -18.86 -1.32 6.93
N SER A 20 -18.64 -1.30 5.62
CA SER A 20 -17.47 -0.77 4.95
C SER A 20 -16.98 0.41 5.76
N LEU A 21 -15.81 0.23 6.38
CA LEU A 21 -15.02 1.37 6.84
C LEU A 21 -15.04 2.38 5.69
N PRO A 22 -15.26 3.69 5.97
CA PRO A 22 -15.10 4.69 4.94
C PRO A 22 -13.76 4.39 4.26
N PRO A 23 -13.67 4.45 2.91
CA PRO A 23 -12.37 4.28 2.28
C PRO A 23 -11.49 5.29 3.00
N VAL A 24 -10.56 4.77 3.81
CA VAL A 24 -9.45 5.58 4.27
C VAL A 24 -8.91 6.05 2.95
N GLU A 25 -9.10 7.34 2.66
CA GLU A 25 -8.37 7.99 1.59
C GLU A 25 -6.93 7.67 1.95
N ASP A 26 -6.43 6.63 1.30
CA ASP A 26 -5.06 6.22 1.38
C ASP A 26 -4.37 7.37 0.67
N ASN A 27 -4.10 8.42 1.44
CA ASN A 27 -3.13 9.47 1.17
C ASN A 27 -1.72 8.87 1.10
N GLN A 28 -1.62 7.56 0.97
CA GLN A 28 -0.78 6.89 0.01
C GLN A 28 -0.91 7.49 -1.41
N THR A 29 -0.42 8.72 -1.57
CA THR A 29 0.73 8.85 -2.46
C THR A 29 1.85 8.00 -1.86
N GLU A 30 1.68 6.67 -1.87
CA GLU A 30 2.62 5.72 -1.31
C GLU A 30 3.87 5.96 -2.13
N ARG A 31 4.87 6.53 -1.49
CA ARG A 31 6.15 6.74 -2.11
C ARG A 31 6.65 5.33 -2.42
N GLN A 32 6.41 4.84 -3.64
CA GLN A 32 6.77 3.48 -4.02
C GLN A 32 8.28 3.39 -3.99
N VAL A 33 8.82 2.86 -2.89
CA VAL A 33 10.24 2.64 -2.71
C VAL A 33 10.56 1.24 -3.22
N ILE A 34 11.26 1.17 -4.34
CA ILE A 34 11.76 -0.06 -4.92
C ILE A 34 13.20 -0.24 -4.44
N ASN A 35 13.48 -1.33 -3.74
CA ASN A 35 14.84 -1.70 -3.34
C ASN A 35 15.55 -2.44 -4.49
N ILE A 36 16.75 -1.99 -4.84
CA ILE A 36 17.62 -2.64 -5.83
C ILE A 36 18.68 -3.41 -5.06
N TYR A 37 18.75 -4.73 -5.28
CA TYR A 37 19.63 -5.62 -4.55
C TYR A 37 20.91 -5.95 -5.33
N ASP A 38 22.01 -6.20 -4.63
CA ASP A 38 23.21 -6.79 -5.22
C ASP A 38 23.06 -8.33 -5.39
N ILE A 39 24.07 -8.97 -5.99
CA ILE A 39 24.08 -10.43 -6.21
C ILE A 39 24.07 -11.26 -4.90
N LYS A 40 24.32 -10.63 -3.75
CA LYS A 40 24.32 -11.26 -2.43
C LYS A 40 23.01 -10.99 -1.68
N GLY A 41 22.07 -10.24 -2.27
CA GLY A 41 20.79 -9.90 -1.66
C GLY A 41 20.83 -8.68 -0.73
N ASN A 42 21.90 -7.88 -0.73
CA ASN A 42 21.95 -6.63 0.04
C ASN A 42 21.34 -5.49 -0.75
N VAL A 43 20.64 -4.57 -0.08
CA VAL A 43 20.15 -3.34 -0.71
C VAL A 43 21.33 -2.49 -1.15
N LYS A 44 21.45 -2.28 -2.46
CA LYS A 44 22.50 -1.48 -3.09
C LYS A 44 22.02 -0.04 -3.33
N ASP A 45 20.83 0.09 -3.91
CA ASP A 45 20.23 1.37 -4.27
C ASP A 45 18.72 1.33 -3.95
N ARG A 46 18.10 2.50 -3.80
CA ARG A 46 16.66 2.65 -3.61
C ARG A 46 16.11 3.57 -4.68
N MET A 47 15.01 3.19 -5.27
CA MET A 47 14.35 3.96 -6.33
C MET A 47 12.98 4.40 -5.84
N ILE A 48 12.64 5.66 -6.07
CA ILE A 48 11.35 6.23 -5.73
C ILE A 48 10.69 6.73 -7.01
N ILE A 49 9.47 6.27 -7.26
CA ILE A 49 8.63 6.76 -8.35
C ILE A 49 7.57 7.68 -7.77
N LYS A 50 7.52 8.92 -8.24
CA LYS A 50 6.50 9.91 -7.87
C LYS A 50 6.25 10.88 -9.02
N ASP A 51 4.99 11.10 -9.36
CA ASP A 51 4.56 12.09 -10.37
C ASP A 51 5.29 11.94 -11.72
N ASP A 52 5.42 10.71 -12.21
CA ASP A 52 6.22 10.34 -13.40
C ASP A 52 7.72 10.66 -13.30
N TYR A 53 8.26 10.89 -12.11
CA TYR A 53 9.68 11.03 -11.87
C TYR A 53 10.24 9.86 -11.08
N ILE A 54 11.42 9.42 -11.50
CA ILE A 54 12.26 8.46 -10.81
C ILE A 54 13.34 9.23 -10.07
N THR A 55 13.52 8.94 -8.79
CA THR A 55 14.70 9.36 -8.02
C THR A 55 15.43 8.13 -7.50
N ILE A 56 16.73 8.04 -7.74
CA ILE A 56 17.59 6.95 -7.27
C ILE A 56 18.44 7.46 -6.12
N TYR A 57 18.52 6.66 -5.07
CA TYR A 57 19.31 6.89 -3.87
C TYR A 57 20.25 5.71 -3.64
N ASP A 58 21.39 5.94 -2.98
CA ASP A 58 22.19 4.86 -2.43
C ASP A 58 21.58 4.31 -1.12
N LYS A 59 22.28 3.32 -0.54
CA LYS A 59 21.96 2.72 0.76
C LYS A 59 21.86 3.73 1.92
N ASP A 60 22.52 4.89 1.82
CA ASP A 60 22.60 5.94 2.84
C ASP A 60 21.60 7.08 2.54
N TRP A 61 20.66 6.85 1.62
CA TRP A 61 19.67 7.83 1.16
C TRP A 61 20.27 9.08 0.49
N LYS A 62 21.49 8.99 -0.04
CA LYS A 62 22.07 10.05 -0.86
C LYS A 62 21.60 9.91 -2.30
N ARG A 63 21.08 11.00 -2.87
CA ARG A 63 20.58 11.01 -4.26
C ARG A 63 21.72 10.73 -5.24
N LYS A 64 21.54 9.72 -6.09
CA LYS A 64 22.47 9.37 -7.19
C LYS A 64 21.94 9.79 -8.55
N GLY A 65 20.61 9.86 -8.71
CA GLY A 65 20.00 10.15 -10.00
C GLY A 65 18.57 10.65 -9.87
N TYR A 66 18.13 11.37 -10.89
CA TYR A 66 16.77 11.87 -11.04
C TYR A 66 16.42 11.95 -12.52
N GLY A 67 15.22 11.53 -12.89
CA GLY A 67 14.77 11.59 -14.28
C GLY A 67 13.26 11.47 -14.40
N LYS A 68 12.71 11.99 -15.51
CA LYS A 68 11.30 11.82 -15.86
C LYS A 68 11.12 10.53 -16.63
N VAL A 69 10.11 9.73 -16.28
CA VAL A 69 9.65 8.60 -17.07
C VAL A 69 9.02 9.17 -18.34
N GLN A 70 9.63 8.93 -19.50
CA GLN A 70 8.94 9.11 -20.78
C GLN A 70 8.03 7.90 -21.00
N LYS A 71 6.75 8.18 -21.26
CA LYS A 71 5.75 7.20 -21.69
C LYS A 71 5.93 6.89 -23.17
#